data_AF-A0A498AE93-F1
#
_entry.id   AF-A0A498AE93-F1
#
_cell.length_a   1.000
_cell.length_b   1.000
_cell.length_c   1.000
_cell.angle_alpha   90.00
_cell.angle_beta   90.00
_cell.angle_gamma   90.00
#
_symmetry.space_group_name_H-M   'P 1'
#
loop_
_entity.id
_entity.type
_entity.pdbx_description
1 polymer ?
#
loop_
_entity_poly.entity_id
_entity_poly.type
_entity_poly.pdbx_seq_one_letter_code
_entity_poly.pdbx_strand_id
1 'polypeptide(L)'
;MGGLFSELAKQLAERWLSLLVLPGALYLAVAGAAHTLGHAHPFAMGRLVEHITALASVDGAGAQIALLLAALAGAAVVGAIAQALGSGIERVVLAADWHDWPAPVRRLAQWAVRRRQQRWDTAARAYLERRDEAARQRGQGEHPDPAPRTDAWRRMTRISAERPGRPTALGDRIHAVATRLDRDLSVDLALVWPYLWLTLPETTRTEITTARQNLTRATVLGAWSVLYLFLTVWWWPAALAAVVLAIVAGVRLRSATDTYALLLEAATRLHLGDLARSLGLDPGGPVTAEVAGQTMQILRAGGPGQSVVAPR
;
A
#
# COMPACT_ATOMS: atom_id res chain seq x y z
N MET A 1 8.61 26.88 25.94
CA MET A 1 8.11 26.87 24.54
C MET A 1 9.21 26.58 23.50
N GLY A 2 10.42 27.17 23.58
CA GLY A 2 11.50 26.92 22.60
C GLY A 2 12.09 25.50 22.60
N GLY A 3 12.11 24.80 23.74
CA GLY A 3 12.63 23.43 23.84
C GLY A 3 11.82 22.38 23.08
N LEU A 4 10.49 22.46 23.10
CA LEU A 4 9.63 21.54 22.33
C LEU A 4 9.78 21.72 20.82
N PHE A 5 9.88 22.98 20.35
CA PHE A 5 10.16 23.25 18.93
C PHE A 5 11.55 22.78 18.53
N SER A 6 12.56 22.93 19.38
CA SER A 6 13.91 22.41 19.15
C SER A 6 13.94 20.89 19.08
N GLU A 7 13.23 20.21 19.98
CA GLU A 7 13.17 18.73 20.00
C GLU A 7 12.40 18.19 18.79
N LEU A 8 11.29 18.84 18.41
CA LEU A 8 10.55 18.52 17.19
C LEU A 8 11.40 18.78 15.95
N ALA A 9 12.12 19.91 15.88
CA ALA A 9 13.00 20.22 14.76
C ALA A 9 14.16 19.21 14.66
N LYS A 10 14.74 18.80 15.79
CA LYS A 10 15.80 17.78 15.85
C LYS A 10 15.28 16.41 15.42
N GLN A 11 14.15 15.95 15.94
CA GLN A 11 13.53 14.69 15.51
C GLN A 11 13.15 14.72 14.04
N LEU A 12 12.67 15.86 13.53
CA LEU A 12 12.47 16.05 12.10
C LEU A 12 13.80 15.92 11.37
N ALA A 13 14.82 16.69 11.73
CA ALA A 13 16.13 16.65 11.08
C ALA A 13 16.70 15.22 11.05
N GLU A 14 16.64 14.48 12.16
CA GLU A 14 17.08 13.09 12.26
C GLU A 14 16.25 12.14 11.37
N ARG A 15 14.92 12.28 11.32
CA ARG A 15 14.06 11.49 10.43
C ARG A 15 14.30 11.79 8.96
N TRP A 16 14.49 13.06 8.62
CA TRP A 16 14.74 13.48 7.24
C TRP A 16 16.14 13.04 6.78
N LEU A 17 17.15 13.13 7.63
CA LEU A 17 18.49 12.61 7.36
C LEU A 17 18.48 11.10 7.13
N SER A 18 17.82 10.34 8.00
CA SER A 18 17.77 8.88 7.90
C SER A 18 16.89 8.38 6.74
N LEU A 19 15.78 9.07 6.42
CA LEU A 19 14.83 8.61 5.38
C LEU A 19 15.15 9.12 3.97
N LEU A 20 15.72 10.33 3.82
CA LEU A 20 16.05 10.92 2.51
C LEU A 20 17.54 10.90 2.23
N VAL A 21 18.33 11.48 3.13
CA VAL A 21 19.74 11.80 2.84
C VAL A 21 20.60 10.55 2.83
N LEU A 22 20.45 9.67 3.81
CA LEU A 22 21.30 8.47 3.91
C LEU A 22 21.07 7.49 2.74
N PRO A 23 19.83 7.14 2.36
CA PRO A 23 19.60 6.32 1.16
C PRO A 23 20.01 7.02 -0.14
N GLY A 24 19.78 8.34 -0.24
CA GLY A 24 20.20 9.13 -1.40
C GLY A 24 21.72 9.22 -1.55
N ALA A 25 22.44 9.37 -0.44
CA ALA A 25 23.91 9.38 -0.43
C ALA A 25 24.47 8.03 -0.81
N LEU A 26 23.88 6.92 -0.32
CA LEU A 26 24.23 5.57 -0.75
C LEU A 26 24.02 5.39 -2.25
N TYR A 27 22.88 5.85 -2.79
CA TYR A 27 22.62 5.78 -4.22
C TYR A 27 23.65 6.59 -5.02
N LEU A 28 23.97 7.81 -4.59
CA LEU A 28 24.98 8.64 -5.26
C LEU A 28 26.38 8.02 -5.21
N ALA A 29 26.77 7.43 -4.08
CA ALA A 29 28.03 6.72 -3.96
C ALA A 29 28.10 5.54 -4.93
N VAL A 30 27.01 4.76 -5.04
CA VAL A 30 26.90 3.65 -5.98
C VAL A 30 26.84 4.15 -7.44
N ALA A 31 26.19 5.28 -7.71
CA ALA A 31 26.15 5.89 -9.03
C ALA A 31 27.53 6.40 -9.48
N GLY A 32 28.29 7.03 -8.58
CA GLY A 32 29.69 7.41 -8.81
C GLY A 32 30.58 6.18 -9.06
N ALA A 33 30.39 5.11 -8.29
CA ALA A 33 31.09 3.84 -8.52
C ALA A 33 30.75 3.24 -9.89
N ALA A 34 29.46 3.22 -10.26
CA ALA A 34 29.01 2.73 -11.55
C ALA A 34 29.60 3.55 -12.72
N HIS A 35 29.66 4.87 -12.60
CA HIS A 35 30.23 5.74 -13.64
C HIS A 35 31.75 5.53 -13.81
N THR A 36 32.48 5.31 -12.72
CA THR A 36 33.95 5.12 -12.75
C THR A 36 34.39 3.70 -13.13
N LEU A 37 33.65 2.67 -12.69
CA LEU A 37 33.98 1.25 -12.90
C LEU A 37 33.47 0.75 -14.26
N GLY A 38 32.30 1.21 -14.68
CA GLY A 38 31.61 0.78 -15.90
C GLY A 38 31.36 -0.74 -15.94
N HIS A 39 31.01 -1.26 -17.12
CA HIS A 39 30.77 -2.69 -17.32
C HIS A 39 32.04 -3.56 -17.26
N ALA A 40 33.18 -3.00 -17.64
CA ALA A 40 34.40 -3.77 -17.88
C ALA A 40 35.19 -4.11 -16.61
N HIS A 41 35.11 -3.29 -15.55
CA HIS A 41 35.88 -3.49 -14.31
C HIS A 41 35.02 -3.31 -13.05
N PRO A 42 33.96 -4.11 -12.88
CA PRO A 42 32.91 -3.86 -11.88
C PRO A 42 33.38 -3.90 -10.41
N PHE A 43 34.56 -4.46 -10.13
CA PHE A 43 35.14 -4.60 -8.79
C PHE A 43 36.56 -4.01 -8.68
N ALA A 44 36.95 -3.08 -9.56
CA ALA A 44 38.26 -2.42 -9.48
C ALA A 44 38.25 -1.26 -8.47
N MET A 45 38.14 -1.57 -7.17
CA MET A 45 38.05 -0.59 -6.08
C MET A 45 39.18 0.45 -6.06
N GLY A 46 40.34 0.15 -6.63
CA GLY A 46 41.47 1.10 -6.73
C GLY A 46 41.13 2.40 -7.46
N ARG A 47 40.35 2.34 -8.55
CA ARG A 47 39.94 3.54 -9.31
C ARG A 47 38.97 4.43 -8.52
N LEU A 48 38.18 3.82 -7.64
CA LEU A 48 37.25 4.54 -6.77
C LEU A 48 38.03 5.35 -5.73
N VAL A 49 39.07 4.75 -5.15
CA VAL A 49 39.94 5.41 -4.16
C VAL A 49 40.70 6.58 -4.80
N GLU A 50 41.25 6.40 -6.00
CA GLU A 50 41.92 7.48 -6.75
C GLU A 50 40.99 8.66 -7.07
N HIS A 51 39.75 8.38 -7.47
CA HIS A 51 38.79 9.45 -7.77
C HIS A 51 38.36 10.21 -6.50
N ILE A 52 38.14 9.51 -5.39
CA ILE A 52 37.80 10.13 -4.10
C ILE A 52 38.99 10.95 -3.56
N THR A 53 40.22 10.45 -3.69
CA THR A 53 41.42 11.20 -3.27
C THR A 53 41.65 12.44 -4.12
N ALA A 54 41.35 12.39 -5.42
CA ALA A 54 41.39 13.56 -6.30
C ALA A 54 40.32 14.63 -5.95
N LEU A 55 39.14 14.22 -5.49
CA LEU A 55 38.15 15.17 -4.94
C LEU A 55 38.56 15.74 -3.57
N ALA A 56 39.27 14.95 -2.76
CA ALA A 56 39.73 15.38 -1.44
C ALA A 56 40.92 16.34 -1.50
N SER A 57 41.69 16.34 -2.60
CA SER A 57 42.81 17.25 -2.84
C SER A 57 42.40 18.65 -3.31
N VAL A 58 41.11 19.00 -3.26
CA VAL A 58 40.67 20.37 -3.57
C VAL A 58 41.05 21.28 -2.40
N ASP A 59 41.96 22.21 -2.67
CA ASP A 59 42.50 23.14 -1.67
C ASP A 59 41.44 24.14 -1.18
N GLY A 60 41.33 24.27 0.15
CA GLY A 60 40.51 25.27 0.84
C GLY A 60 39.29 24.70 1.57
N ALA A 61 39.20 25.00 2.87
CA ALA A 61 38.08 24.56 3.72
C ALA A 61 36.69 24.95 3.16
N GLY A 62 36.60 26.11 2.49
CA GLY A 62 35.36 26.57 1.85
C GLY A 62 34.92 25.69 0.68
N ALA A 63 35.86 25.21 -0.14
CA ALA A 63 35.56 24.33 -1.26
C ALA A 63 35.12 22.92 -0.78
N GLN A 64 35.76 22.40 0.28
CA GLN A 64 35.36 21.13 0.90
C GLN A 64 33.95 21.19 1.51
N ILE A 65 33.64 22.29 2.22
CA ILE A 65 32.29 22.51 2.76
C ILE A 65 31.27 22.63 1.62
N ALA A 66 31.58 23.36 0.55
CA ALA A 66 30.70 23.49 -0.60
C ALA A 66 30.43 22.14 -1.29
N LEU A 67 31.45 21.30 -1.46
CA LEU A 67 31.33 19.95 -2.02
C LEU A 67 30.48 19.05 -1.13
N LEU A 68 30.69 19.07 0.19
CA LEU A 68 29.88 18.32 1.15
C LEU A 68 28.41 18.75 1.10
N LEU A 69 28.15 20.06 1.08
CA LEU A 69 26.81 20.62 0.97
C LEU A 69 26.15 20.25 -0.36
N ALA A 70 26.89 20.28 -1.47
CA ALA A 70 26.39 19.87 -2.77
C ALA A 70 26.05 18.37 -2.81
N ALA A 71 26.89 17.51 -2.21
CA ALA A 71 26.64 16.08 -2.11
C ALA A 71 25.40 15.77 -1.24
N LEU A 72 25.27 16.45 -0.09
CA LEU A 72 24.10 16.35 0.79
C LEU A 72 22.82 16.83 0.09
N ALA A 73 22.90 17.94 -0.64
CA ALA A 73 21.79 18.46 -1.42
C ALA A 73 21.38 17.47 -2.54
N GLY A 74 22.35 16.92 -3.27
CA GLY A 74 22.10 15.89 -4.28
C GLY A 74 21.44 14.65 -3.67
N ALA A 75 21.93 14.18 -2.51
CA ALA A 75 21.35 13.05 -1.80
C ALA A 75 19.90 13.31 -1.38
N ALA A 76 19.61 14.51 -0.87
CA ALA A 76 18.26 14.92 -0.52
C ALA A 76 17.32 14.96 -1.74
N VAL A 77 17.79 15.47 -2.89
CA VAL A 77 17.02 15.49 -4.14
C VAL A 77 16.71 14.08 -4.62
N VAL A 78 17.69 13.17 -4.64
CA VAL A 78 17.47 11.77 -5.02
C VAL A 78 16.49 11.09 -4.06
N GLY A 79 16.65 11.31 -2.75
CA GLY A 79 15.72 10.82 -1.75
C GLY A 79 14.29 11.32 -1.99
N ALA A 80 14.11 12.60 -2.31
CA ALA A 80 12.81 13.18 -2.62
C ALA A 80 12.19 12.57 -3.90
N ILE A 81 12.99 12.34 -4.94
CA ILE A 81 12.55 11.64 -6.16
C ILE A 81 12.08 10.23 -5.81
N ALA A 82 12.82 9.49 -4.97
CA ALA A 82 12.42 8.16 -4.53
C ALA A 82 11.09 8.18 -3.74
N GLN A 83 10.86 9.17 -2.89
CA GLN A 83 9.58 9.34 -2.18
C GLN A 83 8.42 9.67 -3.13
N ALA A 84 8.64 10.55 -4.10
CA ALA A 84 7.65 10.90 -5.11
C ALA A 84 7.28 9.69 -5.99
N LEU A 85 8.29 8.94 -6.44
CA LEU A 85 8.11 7.68 -7.14
C LEU A 85 7.38 6.65 -6.28
N GLY A 86 7.74 6.53 -5.00
CA GLY A 86 7.09 5.63 -4.04
C GLY A 86 5.61 5.96 -3.83
N SER A 87 5.24 7.24 -3.88
CA SER A 87 3.85 7.70 -3.87
C SER A 87 3.12 7.35 -5.17
N GLY A 88 3.79 7.47 -6.32
CA GLY A 88 3.29 7.10 -7.65
C GLY A 88 3.02 5.59 -7.78
N ILE A 89 4.07 4.77 -7.68
CA ILE A 89 4.14 3.69 -6.69
C ILE A 89 2.81 3.15 -6.15
N GLU A 90 2.55 3.62 -4.94
CA GLU A 90 1.39 3.33 -4.12
C GLU A 90 0.06 3.60 -4.84
N ARG A 91 -0.08 4.73 -5.54
CA ARG A 91 -1.30 5.05 -6.29
C ARG A 91 -1.59 4.04 -7.40
N VAL A 92 -0.57 3.63 -8.14
CA VAL A 92 -0.70 2.62 -9.21
C VAL A 92 -0.99 1.25 -8.61
N VAL A 93 -0.31 0.88 -7.53
CA VAL A 93 -0.48 -0.41 -6.87
C VAL A 93 -1.84 -0.55 -6.18
N LEU A 94 -2.32 0.49 -5.50
CA LEU A 94 -3.63 0.48 -4.86
C LEU A 94 -4.76 0.68 -5.87
N ALA A 95 -4.49 1.43 -6.95
CA ALA A 95 -5.43 1.67 -8.03
C ALA A 95 -6.83 2.11 -7.54
N ALA A 96 -6.88 2.89 -6.45
CA ALA A 96 -8.13 3.32 -5.79
C ALA A 96 -9.00 4.20 -6.71
N ASP A 97 -8.38 4.93 -7.63
CA ASP A 97 -9.05 5.84 -8.56
C ASP A 97 -8.68 5.50 -10.02
N TRP A 98 -8.58 4.21 -10.35
CA TRP A 98 -8.15 3.78 -11.69
C TRP A 98 -9.10 4.24 -12.81
N HIS A 99 -10.34 4.58 -12.48
CA HIS A 99 -11.32 5.15 -13.41
C HIS A 99 -10.93 6.56 -13.90
N ASP A 100 -10.19 7.32 -13.09
CA ASP A 100 -9.74 8.67 -13.41
C ASP A 100 -8.40 8.67 -14.18
N TRP A 101 -7.84 7.49 -14.46
CA TRP A 101 -6.59 7.38 -15.21
C TRP A 101 -6.78 7.81 -16.68
N PRO A 102 -5.70 8.30 -17.33
CA PRO A 102 -5.71 8.60 -18.75
C PRO A 102 -6.23 7.43 -19.59
N ALA A 103 -6.98 7.74 -20.65
CA ALA A 103 -7.70 6.77 -21.47
C ALA A 103 -6.90 5.50 -21.86
N PRO A 104 -5.64 5.55 -22.33
CA PRO A 104 -4.92 4.33 -22.71
C PRO A 104 -4.62 3.44 -21.49
N VAL A 105 -4.18 4.03 -20.38
CA VAL A 105 -3.87 3.29 -19.14
C VAL A 105 -5.15 2.72 -18.53
N ARG A 106 -6.25 3.47 -18.57
CA ARG A 106 -7.57 3.00 -18.11
C ARG A 106 -8.06 1.80 -18.92
N ARG A 107 -7.90 1.78 -20.25
CA ARG A 107 -8.28 0.63 -21.08
C ARG A 107 -7.47 -0.62 -20.70
N LEU A 108 -6.18 -0.48 -20.45
CA LEU A 108 -5.34 -1.58 -19.97
C LEU A 108 -5.78 -2.05 -18.58
N ALA A 109 -6.10 -1.12 -17.67
CA ALA A 109 -6.64 -1.46 -16.35
C ALA A 109 -7.98 -2.19 -16.45
N GLN A 110 -8.92 -1.74 -17.30
CA GLN A 110 -10.18 -2.42 -17.56
C GLN A 110 -9.97 -3.83 -18.10
N TRP A 111 -9.08 -3.99 -19.08
CA TRP A 111 -8.75 -5.30 -19.62
C TRP A 111 -8.15 -6.22 -18.54
N ALA A 112 -7.24 -5.71 -17.72
CA ALA A 112 -6.65 -6.47 -16.62
C ALA A 112 -7.71 -6.89 -15.58
N VAL A 113 -8.62 -5.99 -15.20
CA VAL A 113 -9.76 -6.28 -14.32
C VAL A 113 -10.63 -7.37 -14.93
N ARG A 114 -11.05 -7.24 -16.19
CA ARG A 114 -11.88 -8.24 -16.88
C ARG A 114 -11.22 -9.61 -16.94
N ARG A 115 -9.94 -9.67 -17.28
CA ARG A 115 -9.17 -10.92 -17.31
C ARG A 115 -9.09 -11.57 -15.92
N ARG A 116 -8.90 -10.77 -14.87
CA ARG A 116 -8.91 -11.25 -13.49
C ARG A 116 -10.29 -11.74 -13.05
N GLN A 117 -11.35 -11.00 -13.40
CA GLN A 117 -12.74 -11.40 -13.15
C GLN A 117 -13.05 -12.73 -13.83
N GLN A 118 -12.73 -12.90 -15.11
CA GLN A 118 -12.96 -14.17 -15.82
C GLN A 118 -12.24 -15.36 -15.16
N ARG A 119 -10.99 -15.16 -14.72
CA ARG A 119 -10.23 -16.17 -13.96
C ARG A 119 -10.88 -16.49 -12.62
N TRP A 120 -11.36 -15.48 -11.91
CA TRP A 120 -12.05 -15.64 -10.64
C TRP A 120 -13.41 -16.31 -10.81
N ASP A 121 -14.23 -15.85 -11.76
CA ASP A 121 -15.56 -16.39 -12.07
C ASP A 121 -15.47 -17.89 -12.45
N THR A 122 -14.39 -18.30 -13.13
CA THR A 122 -14.12 -19.71 -13.43
C THR A 122 -13.75 -20.51 -12.18
N ALA A 123 -12.90 -19.96 -11.30
CA ALA A 123 -12.57 -20.60 -10.03
C ALA A 123 -13.77 -20.65 -9.06
N ALA A 124 -14.62 -19.63 -9.08
CA ALA A 124 -15.82 -19.52 -8.27
C ALA A 124 -16.87 -20.54 -8.69
N ARG A 125 -17.10 -20.72 -10.00
CA ARG A 125 -17.96 -21.80 -10.51
C ARG A 125 -17.50 -23.18 -10.03
N ALA A 126 -16.20 -23.47 -10.16
CA ALA A 126 -15.65 -24.73 -9.67
C ALA A 126 -15.83 -24.91 -8.15
N TYR A 127 -15.74 -23.84 -7.36
CA TYR A 127 -16.01 -23.90 -5.91
C TYR A 127 -17.49 -24.16 -5.61
N LEU A 128 -18.40 -23.46 -6.30
CA LEU A 128 -19.85 -23.60 -6.14
C LEU A 128 -20.31 -25.01 -6.52
N GLU A 129 -19.83 -25.55 -7.63
CA GLU A 129 -20.11 -26.93 -8.05
C GLU A 129 -19.73 -27.95 -6.95
N ARG A 130 -18.51 -27.85 -6.39
CA ARG A 130 -18.07 -28.73 -5.29
C ARG A 130 -18.86 -28.51 -4.00
N ARG A 131 -19.31 -27.29 -3.74
CA ARG A 131 -20.16 -26.98 -2.58
C ARG A 131 -21.52 -27.66 -2.73
N ASP A 132 -22.09 -27.60 -3.91
CA ASP A 132 -23.43 -28.13 -4.20
C ASP A 132 -23.41 -29.67 -4.32
N GLU A 133 -22.33 -30.26 -4.81
CA GLU A 133 -22.07 -31.72 -4.73
C GLU A 133 -21.99 -32.20 -3.29
N ALA A 134 -21.20 -31.52 -2.44
CA ALA A 134 -21.09 -31.86 -1.03
C ALA A 134 -22.43 -31.67 -0.29
N ALA A 135 -23.25 -30.69 -0.68
CA ALA A 135 -24.61 -30.53 -0.14
C ALA A 135 -25.52 -31.71 -0.53
N ARG A 136 -25.46 -32.17 -1.78
CA ARG A 136 -26.20 -33.33 -2.28
C ARG A 136 -25.82 -34.63 -1.55
N GLN A 137 -24.52 -34.89 -1.38
CA GLN A 137 -24.02 -36.06 -0.66
C GLN A 137 -24.48 -36.08 0.81
N ARG A 138 -24.44 -34.93 1.51
CA ARG A 138 -25.00 -34.83 2.87
C ARG A 138 -26.50 -35.14 2.91
N GLY A 139 -27.26 -34.69 1.91
CA GLY A 139 -28.69 -35.02 1.78
C GLY A 139 -28.96 -36.52 1.58
N GLN A 140 -27.98 -37.27 1.07
CA GLN A 140 -28.03 -38.72 0.89
C GLN A 140 -27.51 -39.50 2.13
N GLY A 141 -27.12 -38.80 3.21
CA GLY A 141 -26.53 -39.41 4.41
C GLY A 141 -25.03 -39.72 4.30
N GLU A 142 -24.39 -39.33 3.20
CA GLU A 142 -22.94 -39.47 3.03
C GLU A 142 -22.18 -38.33 3.73
N HIS A 143 -20.96 -38.64 4.17
CA HIS A 143 -20.04 -37.66 4.74
C HIS A 143 -19.00 -37.25 3.68
N PRO A 144 -19.27 -36.21 2.87
CA PRO A 144 -18.35 -35.76 1.83
C PRO A 144 -16.98 -35.37 2.39
N ASP A 145 -15.93 -35.78 1.69
CA ASP A 145 -14.57 -35.29 1.94
C ASP A 145 -14.52 -33.75 1.76
N PRO A 146 -14.08 -32.97 2.77
CA PRO A 146 -13.96 -31.52 2.65
C PRO A 146 -12.75 -31.06 1.81
N ALA A 147 -11.76 -31.91 1.52
CA ALA A 147 -10.52 -31.50 0.86
C ALA A 147 -10.73 -30.89 -0.54
N PRO A 148 -11.53 -31.48 -1.46
CA PRO A 148 -11.72 -30.92 -2.80
C PRO A 148 -12.40 -29.55 -2.80
N ARG A 149 -13.33 -29.32 -1.87
CA ARG A 149 -13.99 -28.03 -1.65
C ARG A 149 -13.01 -27.00 -1.11
N THR A 150 -12.18 -27.39 -0.14
CA THR A 150 -11.18 -26.51 0.48
C THR A 150 -10.12 -26.10 -0.53
N ASP A 151 -9.68 -27.00 -1.40
CA ASP A 151 -8.73 -26.68 -2.47
C ASP A 151 -9.32 -25.75 -3.53
N ALA A 152 -10.58 -25.97 -3.93
CA ALA A 152 -11.29 -25.06 -4.83
C ALA A 152 -11.42 -23.66 -4.22
N TRP A 153 -11.76 -23.59 -2.94
CA TRP A 153 -11.81 -22.35 -2.18
C TRP A 153 -10.45 -21.64 -2.14
N ARG A 154 -9.36 -22.35 -1.81
CA ARG A 154 -7.98 -21.80 -1.81
C ARG A 154 -7.56 -21.28 -3.19
N ARG A 155 -7.92 -21.99 -4.28
CA ARG A 155 -7.61 -21.54 -5.65
C ARG A 155 -8.33 -20.24 -6.00
N MET A 156 -9.60 -20.11 -5.61
CA MET A 156 -10.40 -18.91 -5.80
C MET A 156 -9.83 -17.74 -4.95
N THR A 157 -9.64 -17.95 -3.66
CA THR A 157 -9.16 -16.90 -2.73
C THR A 157 -7.72 -16.46 -3.00
N ARG A 158 -6.89 -17.31 -3.62
CA ARG A 158 -5.56 -16.93 -4.12
C ARG A 158 -5.64 -15.85 -5.23
N ILE A 159 -6.72 -15.81 -6.02
CA ILE A 159 -6.94 -14.76 -7.02
C ILE A 159 -7.45 -13.50 -6.34
N SER A 160 -8.54 -13.66 -5.58
CA SER A 160 -9.12 -12.63 -4.72
C SER A 160 -10.17 -13.24 -3.81
N ALA A 161 -10.35 -12.63 -2.63
CA ALA A 161 -11.30 -13.08 -1.63
C ALA A 161 -12.76 -12.72 -2.00
N GLU A 162 -12.94 -11.71 -2.84
CA GLU A 162 -14.21 -11.30 -3.46
C GLU A 162 -14.00 -11.16 -4.97
N ARG A 163 -15.08 -10.92 -5.73
CA ARG A 163 -14.96 -10.72 -7.18
C ARG A 163 -14.05 -9.51 -7.47
N PRO A 164 -12.97 -9.67 -8.27
CA PRO A 164 -11.98 -8.60 -8.45
C PRO A 164 -12.58 -7.30 -9.03
N GLY A 165 -12.38 -6.18 -8.34
CA GLY A 165 -12.81 -4.84 -8.76
C GLY A 165 -11.65 -3.91 -9.15
N ARG A 166 -10.41 -4.32 -8.86
CA ARG A 166 -9.20 -3.51 -9.11
C ARG A 166 -8.23 -4.20 -10.06
N PRO A 167 -7.43 -3.45 -10.85
CA PRO A 167 -6.48 -4.05 -11.80
C PRO A 167 -5.35 -4.82 -11.09
N THR A 168 -4.97 -4.38 -9.90
CA THR A 168 -3.87 -4.93 -9.09
C THR A 168 -4.41 -5.83 -7.98
N ALA A 169 -3.70 -6.93 -7.68
CA ALA A 169 -4.10 -7.83 -6.59
C ALA A 169 -4.05 -7.15 -5.22
N LEU A 170 -3.12 -6.20 -5.02
CA LEU A 170 -2.94 -5.49 -3.76
C LEU A 170 -4.09 -4.50 -3.50
N GLY A 171 -4.44 -3.66 -4.48
CA GLY A 171 -5.61 -2.78 -4.39
C GLY A 171 -6.90 -3.56 -4.20
N ASP A 172 -7.02 -4.71 -4.85
CA ASP A 172 -8.19 -5.57 -4.76
C ASP A 172 -8.39 -6.17 -3.36
N ARG A 173 -7.31 -6.43 -2.61
CA ARG A 173 -7.41 -6.94 -1.23
C ARG A 173 -8.05 -5.92 -0.28
N ILE A 174 -7.70 -4.65 -0.39
CA ILE A 174 -8.33 -3.58 0.40
C ILE A 174 -9.75 -3.34 -0.10
N HIS A 175 -9.97 -3.37 -1.42
CA HIS A 175 -11.32 -3.20 -1.99
C HIS A 175 -12.27 -4.32 -1.57
N ALA A 176 -11.80 -5.57 -1.47
CA ALA A 176 -12.59 -6.70 -1.00
C ALA A 176 -13.14 -6.50 0.42
N VAL A 177 -12.42 -5.78 1.30
CA VAL A 177 -12.92 -5.41 2.63
C VAL A 177 -14.13 -4.49 2.52
N ALA A 178 -14.04 -3.43 1.70
CA ALA A 178 -15.16 -2.54 1.45
C ALA A 178 -16.37 -3.30 0.86
N THR A 179 -16.13 -4.19 -0.11
CA THR A 179 -17.18 -5.03 -0.70
C THR A 179 -17.83 -5.97 0.33
N ARG A 180 -17.06 -6.52 1.27
CA ARG A 180 -17.59 -7.39 2.33
C ARG A 180 -18.42 -6.63 3.34
N LEU A 181 -17.95 -5.46 3.75
CA LEU A 181 -18.69 -4.60 4.69
C LEU A 181 -19.99 -4.10 4.07
N ASP A 182 -19.98 -3.75 2.79
CA ASP A 182 -21.19 -3.39 2.05
C ASP A 182 -22.14 -4.59 1.90
N ARG A 183 -21.64 -5.78 1.53
CA ARG A 183 -22.47 -6.98 1.39
C ARG A 183 -23.06 -7.45 2.72
N ASP A 184 -22.25 -7.52 3.78
CA ASP A 184 -22.63 -8.13 5.05
C ASP A 184 -23.42 -7.14 5.95
N LEU A 185 -23.13 -5.84 5.86
CA LEU A 185 -23.67 -4.80 6.75
C LEU A 185 -24.34 -3.62 6.02
N SER A 186 -24.32 -3.58 4.68
CA SER A 186 -24.78 -2.42 3.89
C SER A 186 -24.05 -1.11 4.25
N VAL A 187 -22.80 -1.23 4.68
CA VAL A 187 -21.94 -0.11 5.11
C VAL A 187 -21.00 0.30 4.00
N ASP A 188 -21.14 1.55 3.57
CA ASP A 188 -20.14 2.19 2.72
C ASP A 188 -18.94 2.62 3.58
N LEU A 189 -17.87 1.86 3.46
CA LEU A 189 -16.62 2.10 4.20
C LEU A 189 -16.08 3.52 3.95
N ALA A 190 -16.18 4.05 2.73
CA ALA A 190 -15.63 5.37 2.42
C ALA A 190 -16.37 6.49 3.17
N LEU A 191 -17.68 6.33 3.38
CA LEU A 191 -18.50 7.30 4.07
C LEU A 191 -18.41 7.17 5.60
N VAL A 192 -18.36 5.96 6.14
CA VAL A 192 -18.31 5.74 7.60
C VAL A 192 -16.94 6.03 8.19
N TRP A 193 -15.86 5.85 7.41
CA TRP A 193 -14.49 5.88 7.90
C TRP A 193 -14.08 7.16 8.64
N PRO A 194 -14.41 8.38 8.17
CA PRO A 194 -14.05 9.61 8.89
C PRO A 194 -14.70 9.71 10.27
N TYR A 195 -15.96 9.27 10.40
CA TYR A 195 -16.69 9.26 11.66
C TYR A 195 -16.14 8.19 12.60
N LEU A 196 -15.90 7.00 12.05
CA LEU A 196 -15.33 5.88 12.77
C LEU A 196 -13.94 6.23 13.30
N TRP A 197 -13.12 6.94 12.51
CA TRP A 197 -11.81 7.43 12.93
C TRP A 197 -11.86 8.29 14.18
N LEU A 198 -12.89 9.13 14.33
CA LEU A 198 -13.05 9.99 15.51
C LEU A 198 -13.51 9.22 16.76
N THR A 199 -14.18 8.08 16.58
CA THR A 199 -14.64 7.24 17.69
C THR A 199 -13.64 6.14 18.08
N LEU A 200 -12.59 5.92 17.28
CA LEU A 200 -11.60 4.87 17.53
C LEU A 200 -10.71 5.16 18.75
N PRO A 201 -10.39 4.12 19.56
CA PRO A 201 -9.33 4.19 20.56
C PRO A 201 -7.99 4.60 19.95
N GLU A 202 -7.16 5.33 20.71
CA GLU A 202 -5.84 5.79 20.26
C GLU A 202 -4.90 4.62 19.89
N THR A 203 -5.00 3.50 20.60
CA THR A 203 -4.24 2.27 20.30
C THR A 203 -4.56 1.74 18.91
N THR A 204 -5.85 1.60 18.57
CA THR A 204 -6.31 1.13 17.26
C THR A 204 -5.93 2.10 16.15
N ARG A 205 -6.07 3.42 16.37
CA ARG A 205 -5.61 4.45 15.41
C ARG A 205 -4.12 4.36 15.15
N THR A 206 -3.31 4.11 16.19
CA THR A 206 -1.87 3.94 16.08
C THR A 206 -1.52 2.69 15.26
N GLU A 207 -2.18 1.56 15.49
CA GLU A 207 -1.96 0.32 14.73
C GLU A 207 -2.31 0.49 13.24
N ILE A 208 -3.46 1.09 12.92
CA ILE A 208 -3.88 1.36 11.54
C ILE A 208 -2.91 2.31 10.85
N THR A 209 -2.51 3.40 11.53
CA THR A 209 -1.54 4.37 11.00
C THR A 209 -0.19 3.71 10.74
N THR A 210 0.26 2.84 11.65
CA THR A 210 1.51 2.08 11.50
C THR A 210 1.44 1.13 10.31
N ALA A 211 0.34 0.40 10.15
CA ALA A 211 0.11 -0.47 9.00
C ALA A 211 0.10 0.33 7.68
N ARG A 212 -0.52 1.52 7.66
CA ARG A 212 -0.48 2.41 6.49
C ARG A 212 0.93 2.91 6.18
N GLN A 213 1.70 3.30 7.20
CA GLN A 213 3.09 3.73 7.02
C GLN A 213 3.98 2.60 6.49
N ASN A 214 3.71 1.34 6.88
CA ASN A 214 4.45 0.19 6.37
C ASN A 214 4.19 -0.05 4.87
N LEU A 215 2.98 0.22 4.38
CA LEU A 215 2.69 0.23 2.93
C LEU A 215 3.54 1.27 2.21
N THR A 216 3.53 2.51 2.68
CA THR A 216 4.32 3.60 2.07
C THR A 216 5.82 3.32 2.09
N ARG A 217 6.35 2.76 3.20
CA ARG A 217 7.77 2.34 3.24
C ARG A 217 8.08 1.25 2.22
N ALA A 218 7.18 0.30 2.00
CA ALA A 218 7.36 -0.77 1.03
C ALA A 218 7.32 -0.26 -0.42
N THR A 219 6.48 0.73 -0.74
CA THR A 219 6.42 1.34 -2.08
C THR A 219 7.64 2.21 -2.36
N VAL A 220 8.14 2.94 -1.36
CA VAL A 220 9.43 3.66 -1.44
C VAL A 220 10.59 2.70 -1.69
N LEU A 221 10.61 1.52 -1.07
CA LEU A 221 11.61 0.49 -1.37
C LEU A 221 11.52 0.02 -2.83
N GLY A 222 10.31 -0.11 -3.36
CA GLY A 222 10.08 -0.38 -4.78
C GLY A 222 10.58 0.76 -5.68
N ALA A 223 10.46 2.01 -5.26
CA ALA A 223 11.01 3.15 -5.99
C ALA A 223 12.53 3.10 -6.07
N TRP A 224 13.22 2.72 -4.98
CA TRP A 224 14.66 2.48 -5.01
C TRP A 224 15.04 1.37 -6.01
N SER A 225 14.29 0.27 -6.07
CA SER A 225 14.52 -0.77 -7.07
C SER A 225 14.48 -0.22 -8.51
N VAL A 226 13.53 0.66 -8.83
CA VAL A 226 13.45 1.33 -10.14
C VAL A 226 14.66 2.25 -10.38
N LEU A 227 15.09 3.02 -9.36
CA LEU A 227 16.28 3.87 -9.48
C LEU A 227 17.56 3.06 -9.72
N TYR A 228 17.73 1.92 -9.04
CA TYR A 228 18.85 1.00 -9.27
C TYR A 228 18.76 0.31 -10.64
N LEU A 229 17.56 0.08 -11.17
CA LEU A 229 17.37 -0.48 -12.50
C LEU A 229 17.95 0.43 -13.59
N PHE A 230 17.82 1.75 -13.47
CA PHE A 230 18.48 2.68 -14.41
C PHE A 230 20.00 2.55 -14.38
N LEU A 231 20.57 2.27 -13.20
CA LEU A 231 22.02 2.16 -13.05
C LEU A 231 22.60 0.90 -13.74
N THR A 232 21.76 -0.10 -14.00
CA THR A 232 22.17 -1.33 -14.70
C THR A 232 22.67 -1.09 -16.11
N VAL A 233 22.24 0.00 -16.74
CA VAL A 233 22.67 0.40 -18.08
C VAL A 233 24.18 0.72 -18.11
N TRP A 234 24.76 1.12 -16.99
CA TRP A 234 26.19 1.45 -16.86
C TRP A 234 26.99 0.45 -16.02
N TRP A 235 26.34 -0.25 -15.07
CA TRP A 235 26.99 -1.16 -14.14
C TRP A 235 26.08 -2.34 -13.78
N TRP A 236 26.32 -3.49 -14.40
CA TRP A 236 25.48 -4.68 -14.23
C TRP A 236 25.28 -5.16 -12.77
N PRO A 237 26.21 -5.00 -11.79
CA PRO A 237 25.96 -5.39 -10.40
C PRO A 237 24.78 -4.66 -9.75
N ALA A 238 24.45 -3.46 -10.23
CA ALA A 238 23.25 -2.74 -9.80
C ALA A 238 21.96 -3.55 -10.09
N ALA A 239 21.99 -4.48 -11.05
CA ALA A 239 20.85 -5.32 -11.37
C ALA A 239 20.52 -6.27 -10.23
N LEU A 240 21.54 -6.81 -9.55
CA LEU A 240 21.34 -7.65 -8.38
C LEU A 240 20.68 -6.86 -7.24
N ALA A 241 21.17 -5.64 -6.99
CA ALA A 241 20.55 -4.75 -6.01
C ALA A 241 19.10 -4.41 -6.38
N ALA A 242 18.82 -4.08 -7.64
CA ALA A 242 17.48 -3.79 -8.14
C ALA A 242 16.53 -4.99 -7.93
N VAL A 243 16.97 -6.20 -8.27
CA VAL A 243 16.18 -7.45 -8.10
C VAL A 243 15.91 -7.75 -6.63
N VAL A 244 16.92 -7.67 -5.77
CA VAL A 244 16.74 -7.90 -4.32
C VAL A 244 15.76 -6.89 -3.74
N LEU A 245 15.91 -5.60 -4.05
CA LEU A 245 14.99 -4.55 -3.59
C LEU A 245 13.57 -4.79 -4.12
N ALA A 246 13.40 -5.23 -5.38
CA ALA A 246 12.09 -5.55 -5.95
C ALA A 246 11.40 -6.71 -5.21
N ILE A 247 12.15 -7.78 -4.91
CA ILE A 247 11.62 -8.95 -4.19
C ILE A 247 11.21 -8.54 -2.78
N VAL A 248 12.08 -7.84 -2.04
CA VAL A 248 11.79 -7.41 -0.67
C VAL A 248 10.60 -6.44 -0.66
N ALA A 249 10.54 -5.48 -1.59
CA ALA A 249 9.41 -4.57 -1.72
C ALA A 249 8.11 -5.34 -2.01
N GLY A 250 8.13 -6.31 -2.93
CA GLY A 250 6.96 -7.12 -3.27
C GLY A 250 6.43 -7.94 -2.09
N VAL A 251 7.32 -8.58 -1.33
CA VAL A 251 6.93 -9.36 -0.13
C VAL A 251 6.37 -8.44 0.95
N ARG A 252 7.07 -7.33 1.27
CA ARG A 252 6.63 -6.37 2.28
C ARG A 252 5.30 -5.72 1.92
N LEU A 253 5.11 -5.36 0.65
CA LEU A 253 3.89 -4.71 0.19
C LEU A 253 2.68 -5.64 0.29
N ARG A 254 2.85 -6.93 -0.02
CA ARG A 254 1.80 -7.95 0.19
C ARG A 254 1.42 -8.10 1.65
N SER A 255 2.42 -8.31 2.53
CA SER A 255 2.19 -8.48 3.96
C SER A 255 1.55 -7.24 4.59
N ALA A 256 2.05 -6.04 4.28
CA ALA A 256 1.50 -4.80 4.81
C ALA A 256 0.07 -4.53 4.31
N THR A 257 -0.25 -4.92 3.08
CA THR A 257 -1.62 -4.81 2.54
C THR A 257 -2.58 -5.73 3.29
N ASP A 258 -2.15 -6.96 3.59
CA ASP A 258 -2.97 -7.94 4.33
C ASP A 258 -3.26 -7.45 5.75
N THR A 259 -2.23 -7.00 6.46
CA THR A 259 -2.39 -6.45 7.81
C THR A 259 -3.28 -5.21 7.80
N TYR A 260 -3.06 -4.28 6.86
CA TYR A 260 -3.89 -3.07 6.77
C TYR A 260 -5.35 -3.39 6.44
N ALA A 261 -5.62 -4.29 5.50
CA ALA A 261 -6.97 -4.72 5.15
C ALA A 261 -7.67 -5.41 6.33
N LEU A 262 -6.97 -6.29 7.05
CA LEU A 262 -7.50 -6.97 8.22
C LEU A 262 -7.84 -6.00 9.35
N LEU A 263 -6.95 -5.06 9.67
CA LEU A 263 -7.19 -4.04 10.69
C LEU A 263 -8.36 -3.13 10.32
N LEU A 264 -8.48 -2.76 9.04
CA LEU A 264 -9.58 -1.95 8.54
C LEU A 264 -10.93 -2.66 8.72
N GLU A 265 -10.98 -3.95 8.38
CA GLU A 265 -12.19 -4.77 8.56
C GLU A 265 -12.53 -4.95 10.05
N ALA A 266 -11.54 -5.34 10.86
CA ALA A 266 -11.71 -5.61 12.29
C ALA A 266 -12.12 -4.34 13.05
N ALA A 267 -11.46 -3.21 12.81
CA ALA A 267 -11.79 -1.93 13.42
C ALA A 267 -13.21 -1.50 13.06
N THR A 268 -13.61 -1.68 11.80
CA THR A 268 -14.97 -1.34 11.37
C THR A 268 -16.00 -2.24 12.05
N ARG A 269 -15.84 -3.57 12.00
CA ARG A 269 -16.79 -4.50 12.62
C ARG A 269 -16.90 -4.33 14.14
N LEU A 270 -15.79 -4.01 14.82
CA LEU A 270 -15.77 -3.86 16.27
C LEU A 270 -16.39 -2.54 16.74
N HIS A 271 -16.08 -1.43 16.07
CA HIS A 271 -16.45 -0.08 16.54
C HIS A 271 -17.66 0.52 15.83
N LEU A 272 -18.25 -0.16 14.85
CA LEU A 272 -19.50 0.29 14.22
C LEU A 272 -20.66 0.37 15.23
N GLY A 273 -20.69 -0.52 16.23
CA GLY A 273 -21.72 -0.51 17.27
C GLY A 273 -21.59 0.68 18.22
N ASP A 274 -20.35 1.05 18.56
CA ASP A 274 -20.08 2.24 19.37
C ASP A 274 -20.45 3.51 18.61
N LEU A 275 -20.19 3.56 17.31
CA LEU A 275 -20.63 4.65 16.44
C LEU A 275 -22.16 4.74 16.41
N ALA A 276 -22.87 3.63 16.20
CA ALA A 276 -24.33 3.60 16.21
C ALA A 276 -24.89 4.13 17.55
N ARG A 277 -24.29 3.71 18.68
CA ARG A 277 -24.65 4.21 20.01
C ARG A 277 -24.43 5.71 20.16
N SER A 278 -23.32 6.24 19.65
CA SER A 278 -23.03 7.67 19.66
C SER A 278 -24.03 8.49 18.84
N LEU A 279 -24.68 7.87 17.85
CA LEU A 279 -25.72 8.48 17.01
C LEU A 279 -27.14 8.28 17.60
N GLY A 280 -27.25 7.71 18.80
CA GLY A 280 -28.53 7.49 19.48
C GLY A 280 -29.28 6.24 19.06
N LEU A 281 -28.66 5.34 18.27
CA LEU A 281 -29.21 4.02 17.99
C LEU A 281 -28.78 3.07 19.11
N ASP A 282 -29.71 2.31 19.69
CA ASP A 282 -29.36 1.30 20.70
C ASP A 282 -29.30 -0.09 20.03
N PRO A 283 -28.11 -0.55 19.58
CA PRO A 283 -27.93 -1.93 19.21
C PRO A 283 -28.03 -2.76 20.49
N GLY A 284 -29.22 -3.26 20.82
CA GLY A 284 -29.46 -4.19 21.93
C GLY A 284 -28.78 -5.57 21.77
N GLY A 285 -27.64 -5.64 21.08
CA GLY A 285 -26.92 -6.83 20.68
C GLY A 285 -25.79 -6.56 19.66
N PRO A 286 -25.23 -7.61 19.03
CA PRO A 286 -24.27 -7.43 17.94
C PRO A 286 -24.89 -6.64 16.78
N VAL A 287 -24.10 -5.77 16.14
CA VAL A 287 -24.57 -4.89 15.07
C VAL A 287 -25.15 -5.73 13.93
N THR A 288 -26.46 -5.64 13.75
CA THR A 288 -27.17 -6.25 12.63
C THR A 288 -27.07 -5.35 11.40
N ALA A 289 -27.27 -5.93 10.21
CA ALA A 289 -27.32 -5.17 8.95
C ALA A 289 -28.38 -4.04 8.99
N GLU A 290 -29.44 -4.21 9.79
CA GLU A 290 -30.49 -3.20 9.95
C GLU A 290 -30.00 -1.96 10.71
N VAL A 291 -29.33 -2.13 11.86
CA VAL A 291 -28.76 -1.01 12.63
C VAL A 291 -27.65 -0.32 11.85
N ALA A 292 -26.83 -1.10 11.13
CA ALA A 292 -25.81 -0.57 10.24
C ALA A 292 -26.43 0.26 9.10
N GLY A 293 -27.51 -0.22 8.48
CA GLY A 293 -28.26 0.51 7.46
C GLY A 293 -28.86 1.84 7.97
N GLN A 294 -29.44 1.84 9.16
CA GLN A 294 -29.96 3.05 9.81
C GLN A 294 -28.84 4.06 10.11
N THR A 295 -27.70 3.58 10.62
CA THR A 295 -26.50 4.41 10.83
C THR A 295 -26.07 5.08 9.52
N MET A 296 -26.00 4.32 8.43
CA MET A 296 -25.64 4.85 7.11
C MET A 296 -26.67 5.85 6.58
N GLN A 297 -27.96 5.64 6.84
CA GLN A 297 -29.01 6.59 6.45
C GLN A 297 -28.85 7.93 7.19
N ILE A 298 -28.57 7.90 8.49
CA ILE A 298 -28.31 9.11 9.30
C ILE A 298 -27.07 9.84 8.77
N LEU A 299 -25.97 9.12 8.52
CA LEU A 299 -24.74 9.71 7.99
C LEU A 299 -24.93 10.32 6.60
N ARG A 300 -25.74 9.70 5.74
CA ARG A 300 -26.08 10.25 4.41
C ARG A 300 -26.97 11.49 4.52
N ALA A 301 -27.92 11.51 5.45
CA ALA A 301 -28.80 12.65 5.68
C ALA A 301 -28.07 13.88 6.25
N GLY A 302 -27.02 13.66 7.04
CA GLY A 302 -26.14 14.73 7.54
C GLY A 302 -25.05 15.19 6.56
N GLY A 303 -24.88 14.50 5.43
CA GLY A 303 -23.93 14.87 4.38
C GLY A 303 -24.42 16.08 3.55
N PRO A 304 -23.50 16.86 2.93
CA PRO A 304 -23.82 18.13 2.24
C PRO A 304 -24.59 17.97 0.90
N GLY A 305 -25.62 17.12 0.83
CA GLY A 305 -26.31 16.82 -0.44
C GLY A 305 -27.82 16.54 -0.39
N GLN A 306 -28.52 16.70 0.75
CA GLN A 306 -29.98 16.42 0.80
C GLN A 306 -30.86 17.50 1.45
N SER A 307 -30.32 18.67 1.79
CA SER A 307 -31.18 19.83 2.07
C SER A 307 -31.42 20.61 0.78
N VAL A 308 -32.59 20.40 0.18
CA VAL A 308 -33.37 21.30 -0.72
C VAL A 308 -34.00 20.45 -1.83
N VAL A 309 -35.13 19.82 -1.53
CA VAL A 309 -36.38 19.97 -2.31
C VAL A 309 -37.53 19.79 -1.32
N ALA A 310 -38.00 20.90 -0.73
CA ALA A 310 -39.32 20.92 -0.11
C ALA A 310 -40.35 21.21 -1.21
N PRO A 311 -41.45 20.44 -1.34
CA PRO A 311 -42.53 20.81 -2.24
C PRO A 311 -43.28 22.02 -1.65
N ARG A 312 -43.55 22.99 -2.53
CA ARG A 312 -44.58 24.02 -2.28
C ARG A 312 -45.96 23.45 -2.57
#